data_AF-A0A931K7Y9-F1
#
_entry.id   AF-A0A931K7Y9-F1
#
_cell.length_a   1.000
_cell.length_b   1.000
_cell.length_c   1.000
_cell.angle_alpha   90.00
_cell.angle_beta   90.00
_cell.angle_gamma   90.00
#
_symmetry.space_group_name_H-M   'P 1'
#
loop_
_entity.id
_entity.type
_entity.pdbx_description
1 polymer ?
#
loop_
_entity_poly.entity_id
_entity_poly.type
_entity_poly.pdbx_seq_one_letter_code
_entity_poly.pdbx_strand_id
1 'polypeptide(L)'
;MEAVDPLILRLAIFVMAIFVGYYVVWSVTPALHTPLMAVTNAISSVIIVGALIAAAAPALVGQEGGSGIAKWSGLVAVALASVNIFGGFLVTQRMLAMYKKKEKPAPKAEG
;
A
#
# COMPACT_ATOMS: atom_id res chain seq x y z
N MET A 1 8.61 -35.44 7.22
CA MET A 1 7.93 -34.21 7.66
C MET A 1 6.74 -34.05 6.74
N GLU A 2 5.52 -34.28 7.21
CA GLU A 2 4.34 -34.02 6.39
C GLU A 2 4.31 -32.54 6.03
N ALA A 3 4.33 -32.23 4.74
CA ALA A 3 4.18 -30.86 4.27
C ALA A 3 2.76 -30.42 4.61
N VAL A 4 2.64 -29.39 5.45
CA VAL A 4 1.36 -28.73 5.70
C VAL A 4 0.81 -28.23 4.36
N ASP A 5 -0.48 -28.48 4.11
CA ASP A 5 -1.12 -28.03 2.86
C ASP A 5 -0.91 -26.51 2.66
N PRO A 6 -0.44 -26.06 1.47
CA PRO A 6 -0.23 -24.64 1.18
C PRO A 6 -1.46 -23.77 1.44
N LEU A 7 -2.68 -24.30 1.28
CA LEU A 7 -3.91 -23.59 1.57
C LEU A 7 -4.07 -23.37 3.08
N ILE A 8 -3.83 -24.40 3.90
CA ILE A 8 -3.88 -24.30 5.36
C ILE A 8 -2.86 -23.26 5.84
N LEU A 9 -1.65 -23.28 5.29
CA LEU A 9 -0.60 -22.32 5.63
C LEU A 9 -0.99 -20.88 5.23
N ARG A 10 -1.51 -20.65 4.02
CA ARG A 10 -1.97 -19.33 3.57
C ARG A 10 -3.15 -18.82 4.39
N LEU A 11 -4.09 -19.70 4.74
CA LEU A 11 -5.23 -19.38 5.59
C LEU A 11 -4.80 -19.03 7.01
N ALA A 12 -3.86 -19.77 7.58
CA ALA A 12 -3.28 -19.46 8.88
C ALA A 12 -2.61 -18.07 8.87
N ILE A 13 -1.80 -17.76 7.84
CA ILE A 13 -1.19 -16.44 7.68
C ILE A 13 -2.26 -15.35 7.55
N PHE A 14 -3.32 -15.58 6.78
CA PHE A 14 -4.42 -14.64 6.61
C PHE A 14 -5.13 -14.32 7.94
N VAL A 15 -5.49 -15.35 8.72
CA VAL A 15 -6.13 -15.17 10.02
C VAL A 15 -5.21 -14.45 11.01
N MET A 16 -3.93 -14.84 11.06
CA MET A 16 -2.94 -14.17 11.91
C MET A 16 -2.74 -12.70 11.52
N ALA A 17 -2.73 -12.38 10.23
CA ALA A 17 -2.63 -11.00 9.74
C ALA A 17 -3.83 -10.15 10.15
N ILE A 18 -5.05 -10.70 10.20
CA ILE A 18 -6.25 -10.00 10.70
C ILE A 18 -6.07 -9.64 12.17
N PHE A 19 -5.63 -10.58 13.01
CA PHE A 19 -5.38 -10.32 14.43
C PHE A 19 -4.36 -9.20 14.61
N VAL A 20 -3.23 -9.27 13.90
CA VAL A 20 -2.20 -8.21 13.95
C VAL A 20 -2.78 -6.87 13.51
N GLY A 21 -3.51 -6.83 12.39
CA GLY A 21 -4.13 -5.60 11.89
C GLY A 21 -5.09 -4.95 12.89
N TYR A 22 -5.92 -5.76 13.56
CA TYR A 22 -6.84 -5.29 14.59
C TYR A 22 -6.12 -4.61 15.75
N TYR A 23 -5.11 -5.26 16.34
CA TYR A 23 -4.36 -4.70 17.48
C TYR A 23 -3.54 -3.46 17.09
N VAL A 24 -3.02 -3.41 15.87
CA VAL A 24 -2.28 -2.25 15.34
C VAL A 24 -3.20 -1.03 15.23
N VAL A 25 -4.41 -1.19 14.68
CA VAL A 25 -5.36 -0.09 14.51
C VAL A 25 -5.99 0.34 15.84
N TRP A 26 -6.23 -0.60 16.76
CA TRP A 26 -6.82 -0.29 18.07
C TRP A 26 -5.90 0.59 18.95
N SER A 27 -4.59 0.49 18.74
CA SER A 27 -3.58 1.16 19.56
C SER A 27 -3.24 2.59 19.09
N VAL A 28 -4.04 3.19 18.21
CA VAL A 28 -3.80 4.53 17.65
C VAL A 28 -4.47 5.63 18.46
N THR A 29 -3.80 6.77 18.59
CA THR A 29 -4.35 7.96 19.26
C THR A 29 -5.54 8.52 18.45
N PRO A 30 -6.66 8.94 19.07
CA PRO A 30 -7.85 9.40 18.34
C PRO A 30 -7.60 10.53 17.32
N ALA A 31 -6.66 11.43 17.63
CA ALA A 31 -6.27 12.52 16.73
C ALA A 31 -5.63 12.04 15.41
N LEU A 32 -5.23 10.77 15.31
CA LEU A 32 -4.56 10.19 14.15
C LEU A 32 -5.47 9.30 13.30
N HIS A 33 -6.77 9.13 13.61
CA HIS A 33 -7.65 8.29 12.79
C HIS A 33 -7.76 8.78 11.33
N THR A 34 -7.83 10.09 11.11
CA THR A 34 -7.87 10.66 9.74
C THR A 34 -6.54 10.44 8.98
N PRO A 35 -5.36 10.74 9.55
CA PRO A 35 -4.09 10.33 8.97
C PRO A 35 -3.96 8.81 8.76
N LEU A 36 -4.44 7.99 9.68
CA LEU A 36 -4.40 6.54 9.59
C LEU A 36 -5.23 6.03 8.40
N MET A 37 -6.41 6.61 8.19
CA MET A 37 -7.24 6.31 7.02
C MET A 37 -6.45 6.59 5.72
N ALA A 38 -5.75 7.71 5.64
CA ALA A 38 -4.91 8.03 4.48
C ALA A 38 -3.74 7.04 4.29
N VAL A 39 -3.07 6.64 5.38
CA VAL A 39 -1.99 5.63 5.35
C VAL A 39 -2.53 4.29 4.85
N THR A 40 -3.67 3.83 5.37
CA THR A 40 -4.25 2.53 4.95
C THR A 40 -4.66 2.52 3.48
N ASN A 41 -5.10 3.67 2.94
CA ASN A 41 -5.33 3.84 1.51
C ASN A 41 -4.02 3.70 0.71
N ALA A 42 -2.93 4.33 1.16
CA ALA A 42 -1.62 4.18 0.52
C ALA A 42 -1.10 2.73 0.58
N ILE A 43 -1.28 2.03 1.72
CA ILE A 43 -0.87 0.61 1.89
C ILE A 43 -1.68 -0.33 0.99
N SER A 44 -2.96 -0.02 0.73
CA SER A 44 -3.81 -0.82 -0.18
C SER A 44 -3.23 -0.94 -1.60
N SER A 45 -2.27 -0.07 -1.95
CA SER A 45 -1.58 -0.09 -3.24
C SER A 45 -0.64 -1.28 -3.45
N VAL A 46 -0.57 -2.23 -2.51
CA VAL A 46 0.05 -3.56 -2.72
C VAL A 46 -0.47 -4.28 -3.98
N ILE A 47 -1.66 -3.90 -4.45
CA ILE A 47 -2.25 -4.32 -5.73
C ILE A 47 -1.28 -4.12 -6.92
N ILE A 48 -0.34 -3.17 -6.84
CA ILE A 48 0.70 -2.98 -7.88
C ILE A 48 1.48 -4.27 -8.20
N VAL A 49 1.69 -5.15 -7.21
CA VAL A 49 2.37 -6.43 -7.42
C VAL A 49 1.58 -7.31 -8.38
N GLY A 50 0.26 -7.39 -8.20
CA GLY A 50 -0.63 -8.12 -9.11
C GLY A 50 -0.70 -7.47 -10.49
N ALA A 51 -0.74 -6.14 -10.55
CA ALA A 51 -0.77 -5.38 -11.80
C ALA A 51 0.49 -5.61 -12.65
N LEU A 52 1.67 -5.63 -12.03
CA LEU A 52 2.94 -5.93 -12.71
C LEU A 52 2.98 -7.36 -13.23
N ILE A 53 2.51 -8.34 -12.45
CA ILE A 53 2.42 -9.74 -12.89
C ILE A 53 1.47 -9.84 -14.10
N ALA A 54 0.31 -9.18 -14.07
CA ALA A 54 -0.65 -9.18 -15.16
C ALA A 54 -0.10 -8.50 -16.43
N ALA A 55 0.62 -7.38 -16.28
CA ALA A 55 1.26 -6.68 -17.39
C ALA A 55 2.41 -7.48 -18.01
N ALA A 56 3.14 -8.24 -17.19
CA ALA A 56 4.24 -9.10 -17.61
C ALA A 56 3.78 -10.50 -18.08
N ALA A 57 2.54 -10.91 -17.80
CA ALA A 57 2.00 -12.22 -18.13
C ALA A 57 2.18 -12.62 -19.62
N PRO A 58 1.96 -11.73 -20.61
CA PRO A 58 2.19 -12.06 -22.02
C PRO A 58 3.66 -12.42 -22.33
N ALA A 59 4.62 -11.80 -21.62
CA ALA A 59 6.04 -12.08 -21.77
C ALA A 59 6.49 -13.32 -20.96
N LEU A 60 5.81 -13.63 -19.86
CA LEU A 60 6.14 -14.73 -18.95
C LEU A 60 5.54 -16.09 -19.37
N VAL A 61 4.42 -16.10 -20.09
CA VAL A 61 3.65 -17.33 -20.40
C VAL A 61 3.90 -17.83 -21.84
N GLY A 62 4.69 -17.12 -22.66
CA GLY A 62 4.99 -17.55 -24.03
C GLY A 62 3.78 -17.65 -24.95
N GLN A 63 2.63 -17.09 -24.56
CA GLN A 63 1.43 -17.07 -25.38
C GLN A 63 1.52 -15.94 -26.40
N GLU A 64 2.11 -16.23 -27.56
CA GLU A 64 2.12 -15.32 -28.72
C GLU A 64 0.70 -15.04 -29.27
N GLY A 65 -0.33 -15.78 -28.83
CA GLY A 65 -1.73 -15.60 -29.25
C GLY A 65 -2.73 -15.23 -28.14
N GLY A 66 -2.28 -15.05 -26.89
CA GLY A 66 -3.13 -14.94 -25.71
C GLY A 66 -3.47 -13.51 -25.29
N SER A 67 -4.47 -12.93 -25.95
CA SER A 67 -5.25 -11.74 -25.54
C SER A 67 -4.47 -10.49 -25.12
N GLY A 68 -4.30 -9.55 -26.07
CA GLY A 68 -3.82 -8.18 -25.79
C GLY A 68 -4.58 -7.47 -24.67
N ILE A 69 -5.78 -7.95 -24.31
CA ILE A 69 -6.57 -7.47 -23.17
C ILE A 69 -5.79 -7.64 -21.84
N ALA A 70 -5.05 -8.74 -21.64
CA ALA A 70 -4.26 -8.92 -20.42
C ALA A 70 -3.13 -7.89 -20.31
N LYS A 71 -2.44 -7.63 -21.42
CA LYS A 71 -1.38 -6.60 -21.51
C LYS A 71 -1.93 -5.20 -21.26
N TRP A 72 -3.02 -4.84 -21.94
CA TRP A 72 -3.63 -3.52 -21.83
C TRP A 72 -4.28 -3.29 -20.47
N SER A 73 -4.98 -4.29 -19.92
CA SER A 73 -5.55 -4.21 -18.57
C SER A 73 -4.46 -4.15 -17.50
N GLY A 74 -3.36 -4.91 -17.65
CA GLY A 74 -2.19 -4.81 -16.78
C GLY A 74 -1.55 -3.42 -16.82
N LEU A 75 -1.40 -2.83 -18.00
CA LEU A 75 -0.88 -1.47 -18.16
C LEU A 75 -1.77 -0.43 -17.45
N VAL A 76 -3.10 -0.52 -17.66
CA VAL A 76 -4.08 0.35 -17.00
C VAL A 76 -4.05 0.14 -15.48
N ALA A 77 -3.97 -1.11 -15.02
CA ALA A 77 -3.89 -1.44 -13.60
C ALA A 77 -2.62 -0.85 -12.96
N VAL A 78 -1.47 -0.91 -13.65
CA VAL A 78 -0.21 -0.29 -13.18
C VAL A 78 -0.35 1.23 -13.09
N ALA A 79 -0.98 1.87 -14.08
CA ALA A 79 -1.21 3.31 -14.07
C ALA A 79 -2.11 3.73 -12.88
N LEU A 80 -3.25 3.04 -12.70
CA LEU A 80 -4.18 3.31 -11.58
C LEU A 80 -3.55 3.03 -10.22
N ALA A 81 -2.83 1.92 -10.07
CA ALA A 81 -2.11 1.60 -8.85
C ALA A 81 -1.05 2.67 -8.54
N SER A 82 -0.32 3.16 -9.55
CA SER A 82 0.66 4.23 -9.37
C SER A 82 0.02 5.51 -8.84
N VAL A 83 -1.14 5.92 -9.37
CA VAL A 83 -1.89 7.09 -8.86
C VAL A 83 -2.25 6.91 -7.38
N ASN A 84 -2.68 5.71 -6.98
CA ASN A 84 -3.00 5.42 -5.57
C ASN A 84 -1.74 5.45 -4.68
N ILE A 85 -0.61 4.91 -5.14
CA ILE A 85 0.68 4.99 -4.42
C ILE A 85 1.06 6.46 -4.20
N PHE A 86 1.24 7.21 -5.29
CA PHE A 86 1.76 8.57 -5.20
C PHE A 86 0.79 9.52 -4.50
N GLY A 87 -0.50 9.43 -4.82
CA GLY A 87 -1.55 10.22 -4.19
C GLY A 87 -1.70 9.90 -2.71
N GLY A 88 -1.77 8.62 -2.36
CA GLY A 88 -1.91 8.14 -0.99
C GLY A 88 -0.74 8.57 -0.10
N PHE A 89 0.50 8.35 -0.55
CA PHE A 89 1.68 8.72 0.24
C PHE A 89 1.90 10.24 0.31
N LEU A 90 1.66 11.00 -0.75
CA LEU A 90 1.81 12.46 -0.75
C LEU A 90 0.82 13.13 0.22
N VAL A 91 -0.45 12.73 0.18
CA VAL A 91 -1.49 13.27 1.06
C VAL A 91 -1.20 12.89 2.51
N THR A 92 -0.82 11.64 2.76
CA THR A 92 -0.44 11.16 4.10
C THR A 92 0.72 11.97 4.68
N GLN A 93 1.77 12.23 3.90
CA GLN A 93 2.90 13.04 4.36
C GLN A 93 2.48 14.47 4.70
N ARG A 94 1.62 15.09 3.90
CA ARG A 94 1.07 16.42 4.21
C ARG A 94 0.24 16.42 5.49
N MET A 95 -0.56 15.38 5.70
CA MET A 95 -1.35 15.22 6.93
C MET A 95 -0.46 15.08 8.17
N LEU A 96 0.55 14.20 8.12
CA LEU A 96 1.47 13.99 9.24
C LEU A 96 2.39 15.19 9.49
N ALA A 97 2.74 15.95 8.46
CA ALA A 97 3.53 17.17 8.61
C ALA A 97 2.82 18.25 9.45
N MET A 98 1.48 18.26 9.48
CA MET A 98 0.71 19.19 10.33
C MET A 98 0.84 18.89 11.83
N TYR A 99 1.26 17.68 12.20
CA TYR A 99 1.50 17.28 13.60
C TYR A 99 2.96 17.50 14.03
N LYS A 100 3.85 17.86 13.11
CA LYS A 100 5.22 18.26 13.47
C LYS A 100 5.18 19.67 14.07
N LYS A 101 5.75 19.83 15.26
CA LYS A 101 5.92 21.14 15.90
C LYS A 101 6.75 22.03 14.97
N LYS A 102 6.20 23.16 14.52
CA LYS A 102 6.98 24.17 13.79
C LYS A 102 8.20 24.55 14.64
N GLU A 103 9.39 24.44 14.08
CA GLU A 103 10.59 25.00 14.71
C GLU A 103 10.33 26.49 14.96
N LYS A 104 10.45 26.93 16.22
CA LYS A 104 10.36 28.35 16.56
C LYS A 104 11.55 29.03 15.88
N PRO A 105 11.36 30.07 15.05
CA PRO A 105 12.50 30.83 14.54
C PRO A 105 13.29 31.36 15.74
N ALA A 106 14.62 31.23 15.68
CA ALA A 106 15.51 31.72 16.72
C ALA A 106 15.24 33.21 16.99
N PRO A 107 15.28 33.66 18.24
CA PRO A 107 15.06 35.07 18.55
C PRO A 107 16.12 35.88 17.80
N LYS A 108 15.69 36.88 17.02
CA LYS A 108 16.61 37.84 16.43
C LYS A 108 17.34 38.52 17.58
N ALA A 109 18.66 38.37 17.62
CA ALA A 109 19.50 39.16 18.50
C ALA A 109 19.41 40.61 18.02
N GLU A 110 18.67 41.43 18.76
CA GLU A 110 18.72 42.88 18.63
C GLU A 110 20.00 43.35 19.31
N GLY A 111 20.87 44.00 18.54
CA GLY A 111 22.10 44.65 18.98
C GLY A 111 22.28 45.93 18.20
#